data_AF-A0A232F651-F1
#
_entry.id   AF-A0A232F651-F1
#
_cell.length_a   1.000
_cell.length_b   1.000
_cell.length_c   1.000
_cell.angle_alpha   90.00
_cell.angle_beta   90.00
_cell.angle_gamma   90.00
#
_symmetry.space_group_name_H-M   'P 1'
#
loop_
_entity.id
_entity.type
_entity.pdbx_description
1 polymer ?
#
loop_
_entity_poly.entity_id
_entity_poly.type
_entity_poly.pdbx_seq_one_letter_code
_entity_poly.pdbx_strand_id
1 'polypeptide(L)'
;MLFALSMNYSHLVSRIIELPVDPLAMNCSTSPSRARVFQCPTCPKRFSAKSSVIQHIKYDCNRLPRFVCPYCDKRSKYPFSLYKHIRDVHPDCKVYCKDLSGEKEDTR
;
A
#
# COMPACT_ATOMS: atom_id res chain seq x y z
N MET A 1 -8.87 12.37 -24.63
CA MET A 1 -7.94 12.56 -23.50
C MET A 1 -8.62 11.89 -22.30
N LEU A 2 -8.17 10.82 -21.66
CA LEU A 2 -6.85 10.40 -21.20
C LEU A 2 -6.86 8.86 -21.09
N PHE A 3 -6.06 8.15 -21.88
CA PHE A 3 -5.75 6.76 -21.57
C PHE A 3 -4.75 6.78 -20.42
N ALA A 4 -5.24 6.61 -19.19
CA ALA A 4 -4.39 6.40 -18.03
C ALA A 4 -3.63 5.09 -18.25
N LEU A 5 -2.38 5.20 -18.70
CA LEU A 5 -1.45 4.08 -18.82
C LEU A 5 -1.38 3.41 -17.45
N SER A 6 -1.97 2.23 -17.35
CA SER A 6 -1.86 1.34 -16.21
C SER A 6 -0.39 0.94 -16.07
N MET A 7 0.40 1.74 -15.35
CA MET A 7 1.73 1.31 -14.94
C MET A 7 1.55 0.05 -14.08
N ASN A 8 1.94 -1.09 -14.64
CA ASN A 8 1.89 -2.37 -13.95
C ASN A 8 2.65 -2.24 -12.62
N TYR A 9 2.12 -2.84 -11.55
CA TYR A 9 2.72 -2.81 -10.21
C TYR A 9 4.22 -3.17 -10.24
N SER A 10 4.59 -4.15 -11.06
CA SER A 10 5.97 -4.55 -11.35
C SER A 10 6.84 -3.41 -11.92
N HIS A 11 6.29 -2.62 -12.83
CA HIS A 11 6.98 -1.47 -13.45
C HIS A 11 7.11 -0.26 -12.50
N LEU A 12 6.17 -0.09 -11.56
CA LEU A 12 6.30 0.94 -10.52
C LEU A 12 7.36 0.58 -9.48
N VAL A 13 7.47 -0.71 -9.14
CA VAL A 13 8.47 -1.19 -8.17
C VAL A 13 9.89 -1.09 -8.74
N SER A 14 10.10 -1.32 -10.03
CA SER A 14 11.42 -1.15 -10.67
C SER A 14 11.88 0.30 -10.75
N ARG A 15 10.94 1.26 -10.70
CA ARG A 15 11.20 2.71 -10.78
C ARG A 15 11.32 3.41 -9.42
N ILE A 16 11.42 2.67 -8.32
CA ILE A 16 11.64 3.27 -6.99
C ILE A 16 12.95 4.07 -7.02
N ILE A 17 12.87 5.35 -6.63
CA ILE A 17 14.01 6.27 -6.65
C ILE A 17 14.78 6.11 -5.33
N GLU A 18 16.07 5.79 -5.41
CA GLU A 18 16.96 5.69 -4.25
C GLU A 18 17.75 6.99 -4.11
N LEU A 19 17.56 7.72 -3.01
CA LEU A 19 18.24 8.98 -2.73
C LEU A 19 19.21 8.83 -1.56
N PRO A 20 20.40 9.45 -1.63
CA PRO A 20 21.27 9.59 -0.46
C PRO A 20 20.60 10.48 0.58
N VAL A 21 20.77 10.16 1.87
CA VAL A 21 20.33 11.05 2.95
C VAL A 21 21.48 11.96 3.37
N ASP A 22 21.20 13.26 3.47
CA ASP A 22 22.06 14.19 4.18
C ASP A 22 21.85 13.95 5.70
N PRO A 23 22.91 13.66 6.47
CA PRO A 23 22.83 13.49 7.93
C PRO A 23 22.17 14.68 8.67
N LEU A 24 22.11 15.86 8.06
CA LEU A 24 21.62 17.09 8.68
C LEU A 24 20.14 17.41 8.40
N ALA A 25 19.47 16.69 7.48
CA ALA A 25 18.20 17.13 6.89
C ALA A 25 16.92 16.44 7.43
N MET A 26 16.99 15.52 8.40
CA MET A 26 15.80 14.77 8.83
C MET A 26 15.55 14.82 10.34
N ASN A 27 14.36 15.29 10.70
CA ASN A 27 13.81 15.38 12.06
C ASN A 27 12.98 14.14 12.45
N CYS A 28 13.38 12.94 12.03
CA CYS A 28 12.64 11.72 12.32
C CYS A 28 13.57 10.62 12.82
N SER A 29 13.13 9.90 13.84
CA SER A 29 13.84 8.98 14.76
C SER A 29 14.49 7.73 14.15
N THR A 30 15.00 7.81 12.92
CA THR A 30 15.67 6.70 12.24
C THR A 30 17.13 6.56 12.70
N SER A 31 17.46 5.39 13.21
CA SER A 31 18.82 4.92 13.50
C SER A 31 19.79 5.29 12.35
N PRO A 32 21.04 5.74 12.65
CA PRO A 32 22.01 6.18 11.64
C PRO A 32 22.51 5.09 10.66
N SER A 33 21.99 3.87 10.73
CA SER A 33 22.54 2.72 10.00
C SER A 33 22.17 2.64 8.52
N ARG A 34 21.35 3.55 7.98
CA ARG A 34 20.96 3.56 6.55
C ARG A 34 21.00 4.95 5.93
N ALA A 35 22.11 5.25 5.26
CA ALA A 35 22.35 6.50 4.55
C ALA A 35 21.52 6.69 3.25
N ARG A 36 20.37 6.01 3.10
CA ARG A 36 19.54 6.04 1.89
C ARG A 36 18.05 6.05 2.23
N VAL A 37 17.28 6.84 1.47
CA VAL A 37 15.81 6.83 1.47
C VAL A 37 15.29 6.40 0.10
N PHE A 38 14.09 5.86 0.11
CA PHE A 38 13.40 5.37 -1.08
C PHE A 38 12.17 6.24 -1.35
N GLN A 39 12.07 6.81 -2.54
CA GLN A 39 10.98 7.67 -2.96
C GLN A 39 10.06 6.95 -3.96
N CYS A 40 8.76 7.18 -3.80
CA CYS A 40 7.75 6.71 -4.74
C CYS A 40 7.91 7.39 -6.12
N PRO A 41 7.86 6.66 -7.24
CA PRO A 41 8.01 7.26 -8.56
C PRO A 41 6.83 8.16 -8.98
N THR A 42 5.68 8.05 -8.31
CA THR A 42 4.43 8.73 -8.70
C THR A 42 3.95 9.75 -7.67
N CYS A 43 4.64 9.90 -6.54
CA CYS A 43 4.28 10.87 -5.50
C CYS A 43 5.52 11.33 -4.70
N PRO A 44 5.46 12.46 -3.99
CA PRO A 44 6.62 12.99 -3.27
C PRO A 44 6.98 12.25 -1.97
N LYS A 45 6.28 11.17 -1.59
CA LYS A 45 6.53 10.46 -0.33
C LYS A 45 7.86 9.69 -0.35
N ARG A 46 8.59 9.80 0.76
CA ARG A 46 9.88 9.15 1.02
C ARG A 46 9.76 8.19 2.19
N PHE A 47 10.52 7.11 2.15
CA PHE A 47 10.51 6.05 3.15
C PHE A 47 11.93 5.60 3.48
N SER A 48 12.17 5.19 4.72
CA SER A 48 13.47 4.69 5.18
C SER A 48 13.77 3.25 4.74
N ALA A 49 12.77 2.53 4.22
CA ALA A 49 12.90 1.16 3.75
C ALA A 49 12.19 0.93 2.42
N LYS A 50 12.83 0.13 1.55
CA LYS A 50 12.29 -0.27 0.24
C LYS A 50 10.96 -1.01 0.37
N SER A 51 10.82 -1.88 1.38
CA SER A 51 9.58 -2.60 1.67
C SER A 51 8.40 -1.66 1.94
N SER A 52 8.64 -0.55 2.63
CA SER A 52 7.63 0.46 2.92
C SER A 52 7.15 1.18 1.65
N VAL A 53 8.04 1.50 0.71
CA VAL A 53 7.65 2.08 -0.59
C VAL A 53 6.83 1.08 -1.40
N ILE A 54 7.26 -0.18 -1.45
CA ILE A 54 6.53 -1.23 -2.17
C ILE A 54 5.12 -1.39 -1.61
N GLN A 55 4.97 -1.42 -0.29
CA GLN A 55 3.66 -1.45 0.37
C GLN A 55 2.81 -0.22 0.02
N HIS A 56 3.41 0.96 0.09
CA HIS A 56 2.75 2.21 -0.29
C HIS A 56 2.25 2.18 -1.73
N ILE A 57 3.07 1.77 -2.70
CA ILE A 57 2.68 1.63 -4.12
C ILE A 57 1.53 0.63 -4.27
N LYS A 58 1.55 -0.47 -3.50
CA LYS A 58 0.56 -1.55 -3.59
C LYS A 58 -0.82 -1.18 -3.03
N TYR A 59 -0.87 -0.40 -1.95
CA TYR A 59 -2.10 -0.22 -1.17
C TYR A 59 -2.55 1.23 -0.99
N ASP A 60 -1.63 2.19 -1.04
CA ASP A 60 -1.91 3.58 -0.66
C ASP A 60 -1.87 4.55 -1.82
N CYS A 61 -0.82 4.47 -2.65
CA CYS A 61 -0.50 5.47 -3.65
C CYS A 61 -1.58 5.53 -4.72
N ASN A 62 -2.42 6.57 -4.66
CA ASN A 62 -3.57 6.76 -5.56
C ASN A 62 -4.50 5.52 -5.61
N ARG A 63 -4.58 4.77 -4.50
CA ARG A 63 -5.44 3.59 -4.36
C ARG A 63 -6.51 3.86 -3.30
N LEU A 64 -7.74 3.50 -3.66
CA LEU A 64 -8.87 3.47 -2.75
C LEU A 64 -8.86 2.19 -1.90
N PRO A 65 -9.56 2.18 -0.74
CA PRO A 65 -9.80 0.96 0.02
C PRO A 65 -10.42 -0.11 -0.87
N ARG A 66 -9.70 -1.22 -1.08
CA ARG A 66 -10.15 -2.32 -1.93
C ARG A 66 -10.59 -3.56 -1.16
N PHE A 67 -10.22 -3.64 0.12
CA PHE A 67 -10.63 -4.74 0.96
C PHE A 67 -11.92 -4.37 1.67
N VAL A 68 -12.88 -5.28 1.67
CA VAL A 68 -14.21 -5.07 2.26
C VAL A 68 -14.50 -6.15 3.30
N CYS A 69 -15.10 -5.74 4.41
CA CYS A 69 -15.64 -6.67 5.39
C CYS A 69 -16.81 -7.45 4.76
N PRO A 70 -16.86 -8.78 4.86
CA PRO A 70 -17.98 -9.54 4.33
C PRO A 70 -19.27 -9.41 5.16
N TYR A 71 -19.21 -8.79 6.34
CA TYR A 71 -20.30 -8.71 7.32
C TYR A 71 -20.86 -7.30 7.53
N CYS A 72 -20.18 -6.26 7.01
CA CYS A 72 -20.63 -4.87 7.10
C CYS A 72 -19.97 -4.00 6.02
N ASP A 73 -20.34 -2.72 5.94
CA ASP A 73 -19.83 -1.79 4.91
C ASP A 73 -18.40 -1.27 5.18
N LYS A 74 -17.69 -1.81 6.18
CA LYS A 74 -16.32 -1.38 6.50
C LYS A 74 -15.36 -1.73 5.36
N ARG A 75 -14.60 -0.73 4.91
CA ARG A 75 -13.53 -0.89 3.91
C ARG A 75 -12.17 -0.51 4.47
N SER A 76 -11.12 -1.12 3.92
CA SER A 76 -9.73 -0.83 4.28
C SER A 76 -8.81 -0.89 3.06
N LYS A 77 -7.72 -0.12 3.12
CA LYS A 77 -6.59 -0.23 2.19
C LYS A 77 -5.74 -1.47 2.48
N TYR A 78 -5.78 -1.97 3.71
CA TYR A 78 -4.95 -3.07 4.20
C TYR A 78 -5.80 -4.25 4.70
N PRO A 79 -5.43 -5.50 4.39
CA PRO A 79 -6.17 -6.68 4.82
C PRO A 79 -6.07 -6.91 6.33
N PHE A 80 -4.88 -6.69 6.93
CA PHE A 80 -4.69 -6.84 8.38
C PHE A 80 -5.60 -5.92 9.20
N SER A 81 -5.84 -4.70 8.74
CA SER A 81 -6.77 -3.78 9.40
C SER A 81 -8.21 -4.30 9.41
N LEU A 82 -8.62 -5.03 8.36
CA LEU A 82 -9.91 -5.71 8.35
C LEU A 82 -9.92 -6.95 9.22
N TYR A 83 -8.84 -7.72 9.25
CA TYR A 83 -8.75 -8.88 10.15
C TYR A 83 -8.84 -8.46 11.62
N LYS A 84 -8.23 -7.34 11.99
CA LYS A 84 -8.42 -6.73 13.30
C LYS A 84 -9.88 -6.31 13.51
N HIS A 85 -10.46 -5.56 12.57
CA HIS A 85 -11.85 -5.14 12.65
C HIS A 85 -12.83 -6.31 12.82
N ILE A 86 -12.65 -7.41 12.09
CA ILE A 86 -13.52 -8.60 12.20
C ILE A 86 -13.37 -9.23 13.58
N ARG A 87 -12.15 -9.39 14.10
CA ARG A 87 -11.93 -9.91 15.46
C ARG A 87 -12.58 -9.02 16.54
N ASP A 88 -12.57 -7.71 16.34
CA ASP A 88 -13.06 -6.75 17.34
C ASP A 88 -14.58 -6.51 17.26
N VAL A 89 -15.17 -6.54 16.06
CA VAL A 89 -16.58 -6.14 15.80
C VAL A 89 -17.47 -7.34 15.43
N HIS A 90 -16.87 -8.42 14.92
CA HIS A 90 -17.56 -9.65 14.51
C HIS A 90 -16.86 -10.89 15.11
N PRO A 91 -16.76 -10.98 16.46
CA PRO A 91 -15.91 -11.96 17.14
C PRO A 91 -16.24 -13.43 16.80
N ASP A 92 -17.50 -13.73 16.53
CA ASP A 92 -17.97 -15.08 16.19
C ASP A 92 -17.94 -15.39 14.70
N CYS A 93 -17.46 -14.45 13.88
CA CYS A 93 -17.42 -14.58 12.43
C CYS A 93 -16.02 -15.00 11.93
N LYS A 94 -15.98 -15.74 10.81
CA LYS A 94 -14.73 -16.16 10.19
C LYS A 94 -13.93 -14.94 9.70
N VAL A 95 -12.65 -14.89 10.07
CA VAL A 95 -11.76 -13.78 9.69
C VAL A 95 -11.28 -13.91 8.25
N TYR A 96 -11.92 -13.20 7.33
CA TYR A 96 -11.47 -13.04 5.94
C TYR A 96 -11.97 -11.70 5.37
N CYS A 97 -11.31 -11.19 4.33
CA CYS A 97 -11.76 -9.99 3.61
C CYS A 97 -11.99 -10.28 2.13
N LYS A 98 -12.97 -9.60 1.53
CA LYS A 98 -13.19 -9.62 0.07
C LYS A 98 -12.26 -8.60 -0.58
N ASP A 99 -11.48 -9.01 -1.59
CA ASP A 99 -10.62 -8.12 -2.38
C ASP A 99 -11.32 -7.74 -3.68
N LEU A 100 -11.66 -6.46 -3.84
CA LEU A 100 -12.34 -5.94 -5.02
C LEU A 100 -11.43 -5.83 -6.26
N SER A 101 -10.13 -6.14 -6.16
CA SER A 101 -9.22 -6.10 -7.32
C SER A 101 -9.26 -7.35 -8.20
N GLY A 102 -10.08 -8.35 -7.86
CA GLY A 102 -10.05 -9.69 -8.45
C GLY A 102 -11.33 -10.18 -9.14
N GLU A 103 -12.29 -9.31 -9.48
CA GLU A 103 -13.40 -9.69 -10.36
C GLU A 103 -12.84 -9.91 -11.78
N LYS A 104 -12.34 -11.13 -12.02
CA LYS A 104 -12.12 -11.63 -13.37
C LYS A 104 -13.49 -11.73 -14.03
N GLU A 105 -13.62 -11.05 -15.16
CA GLU A 105 -14.75 -11.12 -16.07
C GLU A 105 -14.92 -12.59 -16.52
N ASP A 106 -15.75 -13.34 -15.79
CA ASP A 106 -16.13 -14.71 -16.12
C ASP A 106 -17.12 -14.64 -17.29
N THR A 107 -16.56 -14.42 -18.49
CA THR A 107 -17.32 -14.42 -19.74
C THR A 107 -17.46 -15.86 -20.18
N ARG A 108 -18.60 -16.44 -19.80
CA ARG A 108 -19.44 -17.45 -20.49
C ARG A 108 -18.79 -18.39 -21.51
#